data_AF-A0A7M5WIX9-F1
#
_entry.id   AF-A0A7M5WIX9-F1
#
_cell.length_a   1.000
_cell.length_b   1.000
_cell.length_c   1.000
_cell.angle_alpha   90.00
_cell.angle_beta   90.00
_cell.angle_gamma   90.00
#
_symmetry.space_group_name_H-M   'P 1'
#
loop_
_entity.id
_entity.type
_entity.pdbx_description
1 polymer ?
#
loop_
_entity_poly.entity_id
_entity_poly.type
_entity_poly.pdbx_seq_one_letter_code
_entity_poly.pdbx_strand_id
1 'polypeptide(L)'
;YVIYHSSLPRDAMVRCHGAYRNGGPRCPEYVHTSDEFYHQQQQVEGRQSTPTRPPPPPSNVTYPELDDSCFKMQWSTSNKTNNYGNCINMTADFQFRYITSNAVPDFYFSPYCPIGVGYGYCTQYEIDHDQCFFTTLTCGQDNGPGSTQLGDVWVPQRNSYKIPLRGNPTRPDVPWDMYDARRVGGEKTVGPATGVAINGISIQGPNDAGDLSIDAAGFQLTCGGHVTPPLGNTNTSKPGPAGPPMYHFHKAPDCLEPFRNASIEVSKDGRPFEHGKLVGWAVDGFSIYSYQDINGSVPIVDECGGHFGPIDSTGTVAYHYHSRANVPYHLACQGPSLSKCAKTQGSTNYCHPGCGADVCVQPGTDPVKLHEYLDVFDPHWLAKYTTNDYEPKTKKGFVEVVYNYFTSSRDQESGAYFHYAIYGLLVLLMVICFATIALKTKQTPSSGKRDCKL
;
A
#
# COMPACT_ATOMS: atom_id res chain seq x y z
N TYR A 1 35.23 -25.49 3.58
CA TYR A 1 34.87 -25.22 4.98
C TYR A 1 33.41 -24.81 5.01
N VAL A 2 32.55 -25.76 5.40
CA VAL A 2 31.14 -25.53 5.70
C VAL A 2 31.10 -25.14 7.18
N ILE A 3 30.51 -24.01 7.52
CA ILE A 3 30.19 -23.65 8.90
C ILE A 3 28.71 -23.26 8.94
N TYR A 4 27.94 -24.13 9.59
CA TYR A 4 26.63 -23.84 10.14
C TYR A 4 26.80 -22.88 11.33
N HIS A 5 25.99 -21.82 11.40
CA HIS A 5 25.66 -21.21 12.69
C HIS A 5 24.15 -20.95 12.77
N SER A 6 23.49 -21.90 13.41
CA SER A 6 22.22 -21.74 14.11
C SER A 6 22.50 -21.14 15.49
N SER A 7 21.94 -19.98 15.79
CA SER A 7 21.58 -19.54 17.15
C SER A 7 20.95 -18.15 17.10
N LEU A 8 19.62 -18.08 17.15
CA LEU A 8 18.90 -16.87 17.58
C LEU A 8 18.85 -16.89 19.12
N PRO A 9 19.17 -15.80 19.82
CA PRO A 9 18.78 -15.66 21.21
C PRO A 9 17.28 -15.29 21.28
N ARG A 10 16.50 -16.14 21.96
CA ARG A 10 15.32 -15.68 22.70
C ARG A 10 15.86 -14.81 23.83
N ASP A 11 15.51 -13.53 23.84
CA ASP A 11 15.30 -12.69 25.03
C ASP A 11 15.39 -11.20 24.67
N ALA A 12 14.24 -10.59 24.41
CA ALA A 12 14.04 -9.15 24.53
C ALA A 12 12.58 -8.89 24.93
N MET A 13 12.14 -9.48 26.05
CA MET A 13 10.96 -9.01 26.78
C MET A 13 11.40 -7.88 27.70
N VAL A 14 11.04 -6.64 27.36
CA VAL A 14 11.11 -5.52 28.31
C VAL A 14 9.97 -5.70 29.31
N ARG A 15 10.29 -6.22 30.50
CA ARG A 15 9.41 -6.21 31.67
C ARG A 15 9.31 -4.78 32.20
N CYS A 16 8.17 -4.14 32.03
CA CYS A 16 7.76 -3.04 32.92
C CYS A 16 7.14 -3.64 34.19
N HIS A 17 7.97 -3.93 35.20
CA HIS A 17 7.49 -4.00 36.58
C HIS A 17 7.61 -2.61 37.20
N GLY A 18 6.47 -1.97 37.45
CA GLY A 18 6.40 -0.72 38.20
C GLY A 18 5.12 -0.67 39.03
N ALA A 19 5.23 -1.07 40.29
CA ALA A 19 4.19 -0.84 41.29
C ALA A 19 4.04 0.67 41.53
N TYR A 20 2.86 1.23 41.33
CA TYR A 20 2.55 2.62 41.72
C TYR A 20 1.62 2.66 42.93
N ARG A 21 2.19 3.05 44.07
CA ARG A 21 1.48 3.86 45.08
C ARG A 21 1.66 5.34 44.72
N ASN A 22 0.54 6.05 44.68
CA ASN A 22 0.34 7.50 44.83
C ASN A 22 0.95 8.46 43.79
N GLY A 23 0.07 9.10 43.00
CA GLY A 23 0.03 10.57 42.96
C GLY A 23 0.49 11.33 41.70
N GLY A 24 0.42 10.76 40.48
CA GLY A 24 0.67 11.48 39.22
C GLY A 24 -0.58 11.66 38.35
N PRO A 25 -0.63 12.67 37.44
CA PRO A 25 -1.84 13.05 36.71
C PRO A 25 -2.31 11.95 35.75
N ARG A 26 -3.62 11.66 35.79
CA ARG A 26 -4.26 10.65 34.95
C ARG A 26 -4.22 11.07 33.49
N CYS A 27 -3.75 10.19 32.61
CA CYS A 27 -4.10 10.24 31.19
C CYS A 27 -5.62 10.03 31.07
N PRO A 28 -6.32 10.71 30.16
CA PRO A 28 -7.75 10.51 29.99
C PRO A 28 -8.00 9.09 29.46
N GLU A 29 -8.65 8.25 30.27
CA GLU A 29 -9.28 7.02 29.82
C GLU A 29 -10.41 7.39 28.85
N TYR A 30 -10.18 7.18 27.56
CA TYR A 30 -11.26 7.08 26.58
C TYR A 30 -11.67 5.61 26.50
N VAL A 31 -12.68 5.25 27.28
CA VAL A 31 -13.39 3.99 27.13
C VAL A 31 -14.45 4.20 26.05
N HIS A 32 -14.19 3.74 24.83
CA HIS A 32 -15.23 3.55 23.83
C HIS A 32 -15.67 2.08 23.84
N THR A 33 -16.97 1.84 23.87
CA THR A 33 -17.56 0.50 23.82
C THR A 33 -17.53 -0.04 22.39
N SER A 34 -17.15 -1.31 22.25
CA SER A 34 -16.80 -2.01 20.99
C SER A 34 -17.94 -2.19 19.97
N ASP A 35 -19.21 -2.02 20.36
CA ASP A 35 -20.37 -2.13 19.45
C ASP A 35 -20.55 -0.93 18.49
N GLU A 36 -19.91 0.22 18.74
CA GLU A 36 -20.03 1.41 17.87
C GLU A 36 -19.06 1.43 16.68
N PHE A 37 -18.00 0.63 16.69
CA PHE A 37 -16.88 0.76 15.73
C PHE A 37 -17.04 -0.08 14.46
N TYR A 38 -17.58 -1.30 14.53
CA TYR A 38 -17.92 -2.08 13.33
C TYR A 38 -19.00 -1.39 12.50
N HIS A 39 -19.89 -0.67 13.19
CA HIS A 39 -20.81 0.22 12.54
C HIS A 39 -20.12 1.38 11.84
N GLN A 40 -18.93 1.84 12.23
CA GLN A 40 -18.30 3.02 11.63
C GLN A 40 -17.77 2.76 10.21
N GLN A 41 -17.15 1.61 9.91
CA GLN A 41 -16.80 1.25 8.52
C GLN A 41 -18.03 1.11 7.60
N GLN A 42 -19.17 0.64 8.13
CA GLN A 42 -20.44 0.60 7.37
C GLN A 42 -21.24 1.92 7.45
N GLN A 43 -21.02 2.78 8.45
CA GLN A 43 -21.73 4.05 8.67
C GLN A 43 -21.01 5.25 8.05
N VAL A 44 -19.71 5.18 7.71
CA VAL A 44 -19.07 6.18 6.85
C VAL A 44 -19.74 6.21 5.47
N GLU A 45 -20.27 5.07 4.99
CA GLU A 45 -21.16 5.04 3.82
C GLU A 45 -22.56 5.66 4.08
N GLY A 46 -22.94 5.89 5.34
CA GLY A 46 -24.33 6.16 5.76
C GLY A 46 -24.61 7.46 6.53
N ARG A 47 -23.62 8.16 7.10
CA ARG A 47 -23.85 9.38 7.89
C ARG A 47 -22.75 10.41 7.72
N GLN A 48 -22.98 11.38 6.83
CA GLN A 48 -22.56 12.77 6.98
C GLN A 48 -23.43 13.65 6.07
N SER A 49 -23.80 14.84 6.58
CA SER A 49 -24.74 15.83 6.03
C SER A 49 -24.91 15.78 4.51
N THR A 50 -26.13 15.56 4.00
CA THR A 50 -26.48 15.44 2.57
C THR A 50 -25.88 16.56 1.69
N PRO A 51 -24.76 16.34 0.96
CA PRO A 51 -24.67 16.84 -0.39
C PRO A 51 -25.73 16.09 -1.22
N THR A 52 -26.24 16.70 -2.29
CA THR A 52 -27.18 16.07 -3.22
C THR A 52 -26.70 14.66 -3.57
N ARG A 53 -27.42 13.64 -3.09
CA ARG A 53 -27.14 12.23 -3.37
C ARG A 53 -26.96 12.10 -4.89
N PRO A 54 -25.82 11.60 -5.39
CA PRO A 54 -25.68 11.36 -6.81
C PRO A 54 -26.86 10.49 -7.27
N PRO A 55 -27.41 10.74 -8.47
CA PRO A 55 -28.55 9.99 -8.98
C PRO A 55 -28.28 8.49 -8.83
N PRO A 56 -29.29 7.68 -8.47
CA PRO A 56 -29.10 6.25 -8.35
C PRO A 56 -28.48 5.72 -9.66
N PRO A 57 -27.49 4.81 -9.58
CA PRO A 57 -26.84 4.29 -10.76
C PRO A 57 -27.90 3.74 -11.72
N PRO A 58 -27.69 3.86 -13.04
CA PRO A 58 -28.60 3.29 -14.02
C PRO A 58 -28.84 1.81 -13.69
N SER A 59 -30.09 1.38 -13.69
CA SER A 59 -30.53 0.10 -13.13
C SER A 59 -30.00 -1.16 -13.83
N ASN A 60 -29.09 -1.03 -14.81
CA ASN A 60 -28.54 -2.13 -15.61
C ASN A 60 -27.00 -2.05 -15.71
N VAL A 61 -26.29 -1.89 -14.59
CA VAL A 61 -24.84 -2.16 -14.59
C VAL A 61 -24.63 -3.65 -14.84
N THR A 62 -24.12 -4.01 -16.02
CA THR A 62 -23.84 -5.41 -16.39
C THR A 62 -22.35 -5.68 -16.22
N TYR A 63 -22.01 -6.41 -15.15
CA TYR A 63 -20.64 -6.89 -14.94
C TYR A 63 -20.35 -8.08 -15.87
N PRO A 64 -19.10 -8.24 -16.35
CA PRO A 64 -18.74 -9.38 -17.17
C PRO A 64 -18.89 -10.69 -16.38
N GLU A 65 -19.53 -11.69 -16.98
CA GLU A 65 -19.69 -12.98 -16.31
C GLU A 65 -18.40 -13.80 -16.37
N LEU A 66 -18.22 -14.65 -15.34
CA LEU A 66 -17.20 -15.68 -15.28
C LEU A 66 -17.89 -17.03 -15.42
N ASP A 67 -17.19 -17.97 -16.07
CA ASP A 67 -17.61 -19.35 -16.15
C ASP A 67 -17.81 -19.95 -14.74
N ASP A 68 -18.85 -20.76 -14.56
CA ASP A 68 -19.17 -21.39 -13.27
C ASP A 68 -18.00 -22.23 -12.70
N SER A 69 -17.15 -22.78 -13.58
CA SER A 69 -15.96 -23.53 -13.18
C SER A 69 -15.00 -22.72 -12.32
N CYS A 70 -14.94 -21.40 -12.50
CA CYS A 70 -14.12 -20.49 -11.71
C CYS A 70 -14.47 -20.46 -10.22
N PHE A 71 -15.69 -20.89 -9.87
CA PHE A 71 -16.19 -20.93 -8.49
C PHE A 71 -16.29 -22.34 -7.93
N LYS A 72 -16.12 -23.37 -8.78
CA LYS A 72 -16.15 -24.79 -8.38
C LYS A 72 -14.75 -25.32 -8.03
N MET A 73 -13.73 -24.50 -8.18
CA MET A 73 -12.34 -24.90 -7.94
C MET A 73 -12.05 -25.08 -6.45
N GLN A 74 -11.32 -26.15 -6.12
CA GLN A 74 -10.88 -26.43 -4.76
C GLN A 74 -9.36 -26.29 -4.66
N TRP A 75 -8.90 -25.59 -3.63
CA TRP A 75 -7.48 -25.39 -3.35
C TRP A 75 -6.66 -26.70 -3.41
N SER A 76 -7.20 -27.78 -2.84
CA SER A 76 -6.51 -29.08 -2.79
C SER A 76 -6.24 -29.67 -4.18
N THR A 77 -7.14 -29.44 -5.14
CA THR A 77 -7.00 -29.88 -6.54
C THR A 77 -6.05 -28.97 -7.28
N SER A 78 -6.20 -27.66 -7.10
CA SER A 78 -5.31 -26.63 -7.68
C SER A 78 -3.86 -26.83 -7.27
N ASN A 79 -3.64 -27.10 -5.98
CA ASN A 79 -2.32 -27.37 -5.42
C ASN A 79 -1.67 -28.62 -6.05
N LYS A 80 -2.42 -29.73 -6.17
CA LYS A 80 -1.93 -30.97 -6.79
C LYS A 80 -1.59 -30.83 -8.27
N THR A 81 -2.30 -29.94 -8.97
CA THR A 81 -2.18 -29.78 -10.43
C THR A 81 -1.31 -28.60 -10.85
N ASN A 82 -0.82 -27.81 -9.88
CA ASN A 82 -0.14 -26.53 -10.13
C ASN A 82 -0.98 -25.60 -11.03
N ASN A 83 -2.31 -25.68 -10.91
CA ASN A 83 -3.28 -24.87 -11.64
C ASN A 83 -4.13 -24.11 -10.63
N TYR A 84 -3.67 -22.93 -10.24
CA TYR A 84 -4.30 -22.14 -9.18
C TYR A 84 -5.65 -21.56 -9.60
N GLY A 85 -5.90 -21.42 -10.91
CA GLY A 85 -7.22 -21.08 -11.44
C GLY A 85 -7.76 -19.72 -11.01
N ASN A 86 -6.88 -18.73 -10.99
CA ASN A 86 -7.30 -17.34 -11.07
C ASN A 86 -8.20 -17.16 -12.29
N CYS A 87 -9.37 -16.57 -12.06
CA CYS A 87 -10.29 -16.16 -13.11
C CYS A 87 -10.60 -14.68 -12.96
N ILE A 88 -10.41 -13.96 -14.05
CA ILE A 88 -10.78 -12.55 -14.19
C ILE A 88 -11.40 -12.34 -15.57
N ASN A 89 -12.44 -11.53 -15.62
CA ASN A 89 -12.99 -11.00 -16.86
C ASN A 89 -13.20 -9.50 -16.70
N MET A 90 -12.94 -8.77 -17.77
CA MET A 90 -12.92 -7.32 -17.78
C MET A 90 -13.57 -6.80 -19.05
N THR A 91 -14.52 -5.89 -18.88
CA THR A 91 -15.11 -5.12 -19.96
C THR A 91 -15.00 -3.63 -19.64
N ALA A 92 -15.27 -2.78 -20.61
CA ALA A 92 -15.34 -1.35 -20.40
C ALA A 92 -16.41 -0.72 -21.31
N ASP A 93 -17.02 0.34 -20.85
CA ASP A 93 -17.78 1.28 -21.70
C ASP A 93 -16.95 2.57 -21.91
N PHE A 94 -17.60 3.71 -22.16
CA PHE A 94 -16.90 4.98 -22.37
C PHE A 94 -16.51 5.70 -21.06
N GLN A 95 -17.02 5.28 -19.90
CA GLN A 95 -16.80 5.93 -18.60
C GLN A 95 -16.14 5.00 -17.59
N PHE A 96 -16.46 3.71 -17.63
CA PHE A 96 -16.11 2.75 -16.59
C PHE A 96 -15.48 1.49 -17.16
N ARG A 97 -14.60 0.92 -16.35
CA ARG A 97 -14.15 -0.46 -16.45
C ARG A 97 -14.97 -1.30 -15.46
N TYR A 98 -15.44 -2.44 -15.93
CA TYR A 98 -16.13 -3.45 -15.14
C TYR A 98 -15.25 -4.68 -15.03
N ILE A 99 -14.98 -5.13 -13.82
CA ILE A 99 -14.12 -6.27 -13.53
C ILE A 99 -14.92 -7.25 -12.71
N THR A 100 -14.87 -8.52 -13.07
CA THR A 100 -15.33 -9.62 -12.23
C THR A 100 -14.20 -10.61 -12.04
N SER A 101 -13.93 -11.00 -10.79
CA SER A 101 -12.89 -11.96 -10.44
C SER A 101 -13.40 -13.02 -9.48
N ASN A 102 -12.65 -14.13 -9.37
CA ASN A 102 -12.88 -15.15 -8.35
C ASN A 102 -11.98 -15.00 -7.10
N ALA A 103 -11.14 -13.94 -7.03
CA ALA A 103 -10.21 -13.67 -5.93
C ALA A 103 -9.20 -14.80 -5.59
N VAL A 104 -8.92 -15.67 -6.56
CA VAL A 104 -7.97 -16.77 -6.37
C VAL A 104 -6.57 -16.33 -6.84
N PRO A 105 -5.50 -16.50 -6.06
CA PRO A 105 -4.14 -16.20 -6.52
C PRO A 105 -3.74 -17.05 -7.72
N ASP A 106 -3.04 -16.45 -8.68
CA ASP A 106 -2.46 -17.13 -9.86
C ASP A 106 -1.11 -17.80 -9.57
N PHE A 107 -0.77 -17.96 -8.28
CA PHE A 107 0.48 -18.52 -7.80
C PHE A 107 0.27 -19.47 -6.62
N TYR A 108 1.33 -20.22 -6.29
CA TYR A 108 1.32 -21.13 -5.15
C TYR A 108 1.08 -20.39 -3.84
N PHE A 109 0.04 -20.80 -3.14
CA PHE A 109 -0.30 -20.30 -1.82
C PHE A 109 -0.32 -21.48 -0.84
N SER A 110 0.62 -21.49 0.09
CA SER A 110 0.60 -22.43 1.23
C SER A 110 -0.60 -22.15 2.12
N PRO A 111 -1.16 -23.16 2.81
CA PRO A 111 -2.07 -22.92 3.91
C PRO A 111 -1.48 -21.88 4.84
N TYR A 112 -2.31 -20.90 5.18
CA TYR A 112 -1.91 -19.71 5.88
C TYR A 112 -2.44 -19.72 7.29
N CYS A 113 -1.59 -19.28 8.21
CA CYS A 113 -1.98 -19.14 9.59
C CYS A 113 -1.23 -17.97 10.21
N PRO A 114 -1.90 -16.84 10.49
CA PRO A 114 -1.23 -15.63 10.95
C PRO A 114 -0.55 -15.83 12.31
N ILE A 115 -1.11 -16.66 13.18
CA ILE A 115 -0.68 -16.84 14.59
C ILE A 115 -0.23 -18.30 14.88
N GLY A 116 -0.12 -19.11 13.83
CA GLY A 116 0.24 -20.53 13.92
C GLY A 116 -0.95 -21.47 14.11
N VAL A 117 -0.80 -22.72 13.63
CA VAL A 117 -1.90 -23.69 13.60
C VAL A 117 -2.37 -24.00 15.02
N GLY A 118 -3.68 -23.98 15.25
CA GLY A 118 -4.28 -24.18 16.56
C GLY A 118 -4.29 -22.94 17.47
N TYR A 119 -3.83 -21.78 16.97
CA TYR A 119 -3.94 -20.49 17.65
C TYR A 119 -5.10 -19.68 17.07
N GLY A 120 -5.59 -18.72 17.86
CA GLY A 120 -6.67 -17.83 17.45
C GLY A 120 -6.25 -16.85 16.34
N TYR A 121 -7.22 -16.19 15.70
CA TYR A 121 -6.97 -15.09 14.74
C TYR A 121 -6.76 -13.72 15.39
N CYS A 122 -6.55 -13.71 16.71
CA CYS A 122 -6.33 -12.51 17.50
C CYS A 122 -4.87 -12.39 17.91
N THR A 123 -4.30 -11.21 17.70
CA THR A 123 -3.07 -10.84 18.40
C THR A 123 -3.34 -10.80 19.91
N GLN A 124 -2.29 -11.01 20.73
CA GLN A 124 -2.44 -10.91 22.18
C GLN A 124 -2.97 -9.53 22.61
N TYR A 125 -2.56 -8.48 21.90
CA TYR A 125 -3.03 -7.12 22.13
C TYR A 125 -4.56 -7.00 22.00
N GLU A 126 -5.15 -7.55 20.94
CA GLU A 126 -6.61 -7.51 20.73
C GLU A 126 -7.36 -8.33 21.79
N ILE A 127 -6.78 -9.44 22.25
CA ILE A 127 -7.34 -10.23 23.37
C ILE A 127 -7.31 -9.40 24.65
N ASP A 128 -6.18 -8.78 24.97
CA ASP A 128 -5.98 -8.02 26.20
C ASP A 128 -6.90 -6.79 26.31
N HIS A 129 -7.37 -6.27 25.18
CA HIS A 129 -8.26 -5.09 25.11
C HIS A 129 -9.72 -5.43 24.77
N ASP A 130 -10.10 -6.71 24.72
CA ASP A 130 -11.45 -7.16 24.31
C ASP A 130 -11.89 -6.57 22.96
N GLN A 131 -10.93 -6.39 22.05
CA GLN A 131 -11.12 -5.85 20.71
C GLN A 131 -11.14 -6.95 19.65
N CYS A 132 -10.81 -8.19 20.02
CA CYS A 132 -10.76 -9.25 19.03
C CYS A 132 -12.16 -9.73 18.63
N PHE A 133 -12.47 -9.58 17.35
CA PHE A 133 -13.70 -10.09 16.74
C PHE A 133 -13.67 -11.61 16.48
N PHE A 134 -12.51 -12.26 16.65
CA PHE A 134 -12.26 -13.65 16.25
C PHE A 134 -11.75 -14.55 17.38
N THR A 135 -12.10 -14.25 18.63
CA THR A 135 -11.61 -14.99 19.82
C THR A 135 -11.91 -16.48 19.81
N THR A 136 -12.87 -16.93 19.01
CA THR A 136 -13.26 -18.34 18.88
C THR A 136 -12.78 -19.02 17.60
N LEU A 137 -12.32 -18.25 16.60
CA LEU A 137 -11.80 -18.82 15.36
C LEU A 137 -10.38 -19.29 15.58
N THR A 138 -10.18 -20.59 15.42
CA THR A 138 -8.89 -21.23 15.65
C THR A 138 -8.37 -21.77 14.33
N CYS A 139 -7.27 -21.20 13.88
CA CYS A 139 -6.67 -21.51 12.59
C CYS A 139 -6.40 -23.01 12.43
N GLY A 140 -6.91 -23.56 11.33
CA GLY A 140 -6.78 -24.97 10.97
C GLY A 140 -7.53 -25.97 11.84
N GLN A 141 -8.36 -25.51 12.77
CA GLN A 141 -9.31 -26.34 13.52
C GLN A 141 -10.76 -26.14 13.09
N ASP A 142 -11.05 -25.05 12.38
CA ASP A 142 -12.38 -24.79 11.83
C ASP A 142 -12.73 -25.80 10.74
N ASN A 143 -13.99 -26.23 10.71
CA ASN A 143 -14.52 -27.19 9.72
C ASN A 143 -15.19 -26.47 8.53
N GLY A 144 -14.94 -25.17 8.37
CA GLY A 144 -15.52 -24.35 7.31
C GLY A 144 -14.86 -24.56 5.94
N PRO A 145 -15.52 -24.14 4.84
CA PRO A 145 -14.88 -24.07 3.54
C PRO A 145 -13.58 -23.24 3.60
N GLY A 146 -12.50 -23.78 3.06
CA GLY A 146 -11.20 -23.10 3.08
C GLY A 146 -10.36 -23.34 4.34
N SER A 147 -10.83 -24.12 5.31
CA SER A 147 -10.01 -24.51 6.46
C SER A 147 -9.37 -25.88 6.25
N THR A 148 -8.09 -25.99 6.56
CA THR A 148 -7.32 -27.26 6.50
C THR A 148 -6.57 -27.46 7.80
N GLN A 149 -6.15 -28.69 8.10
CA GLN A 149 -5.32 -28.98 9.29
C GLN A 149 -3.97 -28.23 9.32
N LEU A 150 -3.56 -27.63 8.20
CA LEU A 150 -2.30 -26.89 8.07
C LEU A 150 -2.51 -25.36 8.11
N GLY A 151 -3.76 -24.89 8.18
CA GLY A 151 -4.15 -23.48 8.11
C GLY A 151 -5.25 -23.23 7.09
N ASP A 152 -5.61 -21.97 6.93
CA ASP A 152 -6.66 -21.55 6.00
C ASP A 152 -6.12 -21.32 4.59
N VAL A 153 -6.98 -21.56 3.62
CA VAL A 153 -6.72 -21.42 2.19
C VAL A 153 -7.85 -20.61 1.57
N TRP A 154 -7.56 -19.99 0.43
CA TRP A 154 -8.54 -19.21 -0.30
C TRP A 154 -9.75 -20.09 -0.71
N VAL A 155 -10.91 -19.44 -0.80
CA VAL A 155 -12.12 -19.98 -1.40
C VAL A 155 -12.51 -19.05 -2.55
N PRO A 156 -12.77 -19.57 -3.76
CA PRO A 156 -13.20 -18.72 -4.87
C PRO A 156 -14.47 -17.94 -4.52
N GLN A 157 -14.44 -16.63 -4.73
CA GLN A 157 -15.57 -15.74 -4.46
C GLN A 157 -15.77 -14.78 -5.62
N ARG A 158 -17.03 -14.58 -6.03
CA ARG A 158 -17.37 -13.58 -7.03
C ARG A 158 -17.20 -12.18 -6.46
N ASN A 159 -16.18 -11.49 -6.95
CA ASN A 159 -15.95 -10.08 -6.69
C ASN A 159 -16.24 -9.26 -7.94
N SER A 160 -16.82 -8.08 -7.78
CA SER A 160 -17.12 -7.18 -8.89
C SER A 160 -16.68 -5.76 -8.55
N TYR A 161 -16.09 -5.08 -9.54
CA TYR A 161 -15.60 -3.73 -9.45
C TYR A 161 -16.07 -2.92 -10.66
N LYS A 162 -16.57 -1.72 -10.40
CA LYS A 162 -16.81 -0.67 -11.40
C LYS A 162 -15.84 0.46 -11.07
N ILE A 163 -14.95 0.76 -11.98
CA ILE A 163 -13.86 1.72 -11.76
C ILE A 163 -13.87 2.74 -12.89
N PRO A 164 -13.83 4.06 -12.62
CA PRO A 164 -13.71 5.05 -13.69
C PRO A 164 -12.52 4.75 -14.60
N LEU A 165 -12.70 4.83 -15.92
CA LEU A 165 -11.59 4.67 -16.88
C LEU A 165 -10.57 5.80 -16.77
N ARG A 166 -11.03 6.97 -16.33
CA ARG A 166 -10.24 8.18 -16.11
C ARG A 166 -10.63 8.76 -14.77
N GLY A 167 -9.76 8.63 -13.77
CA GLY A 167 -9.90 9.37 -12.52
C GLY A 167 -9.89 10.87 -12.80
N ASN A 168 -10.77 11.62 -12.15
CA ASN A 168 -10.84 13.08 -12.29
C ASN A 168 -10.08 13.72 -11.12
N PRO A 169 -8.84 14.22 -11.32
CA PRO A 169 -8.05 14.80 -10.24
C PRO A 169 -8.53 16.19 -9.84
N THR A 170 -9.38 16.85 -10.65
CA THR A 170 -9.81 18.23 -10.43
C THR A 170 -11.10 18.34 -9.61
N ARG A 171 -11.59 17.20 -9.13
CA ARG A 171 -12.79 17.12 -8.30
C ARG A 171 -12.68 18.03 -7.07
N PRO A 172 -13.69 18.88 -6.80
CA PRO A 172 -13.63 19.81 -5.67
C PRO A 172 -13.74 19.11 -4.31
N ASP A 173 -14.13 17.84 -4.32
CA ASP A 173 -14.44 17.05 -3.14
C ASP A 173 -13.35 16.02 -2.77
N VAL A 174 -12.25 15.97 -3.52
CA VAL A 174 -11.06 15.16 -3.16
C VAL A 174 -10.13 15.93 -2.18
N PRO A 175 -9.35 15.23 -1.34
CA PRO A 175 -9.27 13.77 -1.23
C PRO A 175 -10.44 13.15 -0.45
N TRP A 176 -10.71 11.87 -0.71
CA TRP A 176 -11.68 11.07 0.03
C TRP A 176 -11.01 9.93 0.81
N ASP A 177 -11.75 9.38 1.76
CA ASP A 177 -11.38 8.15 2.45
C ASP A 177 -11.04 7.04 1.44
N MET A 178 -9.97 6.28 1.69
CA MET A 178 -9.46 5.28 0.75
C MET A 178 -10.46 4.17 0.42
N TYR A 179 -11.48 3.94 1.26
CA TYR A 179 -12.47 2.88 1.07
C TYR A 179 -13.77 3.37 0.42
N ASP A 180 -13.96 4.68 0.24
CA ASP A 180 -15.18 5.26 -0.33
C ASP A 180 -15.17 5.24 -1.86
N ALA A 181 -15.50 4.08 -2.44
CA ALA A 181 -15.64 3.93 -3.89
C ALA A 181 -16.79 4.77 -4.47
N ARG A 182 -17.91 4.90 -3.76
CA ARG A 182 -19.13 5.52 -4.31
C ARG A 182 -18.94 7.00 -4.57
N ARG A 183 -18.31 7.72 -3.63
CA ARG A 183 -18.03 9.15 -3.83
C ARG A 183 -17.12 9.34 -5.01
N VAL A 184 -16.12 8.48 -5.20
CA VAL A 184 -15.18 8.61 -6.33
C VAL A 184 -15.74 8.12 -7.68
N GLY A 185 -16.99 7.66 -7.72
CA GLY A 185 -17.68 7.21 -8.94
C GLY A 185 -17.49 5.71 -9.23
N GLY A 186 -16.80 4.99 -8.36
CA GLY A 186 -16.63 3.54 -8.42
C GLY A 186 -17.69 2.76 -7.63
N GLU A 187 -17.72 1.45 -7.82
CA GLU A 187 -18.49 0.50 -7.02
C GLU A 187 -17.65 -0.77 -6.80
N LYS A 188 -17.84 -1.44 -5.67
CA LYS A 188 -17.12 -2.67 -5.31
C LYS A 188 -18.01 -3.57 -4.47
N THR A 189 -17.84 -4.89 -4.59
CA THR A 189 -18.50 -5.88 -3.72
C THR A 189 -17.63 -6.33 -2.55
N VAL A 190 -16.36 -5.89 -2.51
CA VAL A 190 -15.40 -6.21 -1.45
C VAL A 190 -15.27 -5.01 -0.54
N GLY A 191 -15.56 -5.17 0.76
CA GLY A 191 -15.65 -4.05 1.72
C GLY A 191 -14.39 -3.19 1.79
N PRO A 192 -13.25 -3.71 2.27
CA PRO A 192 -12.02 -2.94 2.47
C PRO A 192 -11.16 -2.74 1.20
N ALA A 193 -11.70 -2.94 -0.01
CA ALA A 193 -10.90 -2.76 -1.22
C ALA A 193 -10.66 -1.27 -1.54
N THR A 194 -9.40 -0.89 -1.67
CA THR A 194 -8.96 0.42 -2.17
C THR A 194 -8.71 0.40 -3.69
N GLY A 195 -8.60 -0.80 -4.25
CA GLY A 195 -8.41 -1.04 -5.67
C GLY A 195 -8.48 -2.53 -6.02
N VAL A 196 -8.07 -2.84 -7.24
CA VAL A 196 -7.99 -4.21 -7.77
C VAL A 196 -6.72 -4.36 -8.60
N ALA A 197 -5.98 -5.44 -8.37
CA ALA A 197 -4.78 -5.78 -9.12
C ALA A 197 -5.14 -6.26 -10.53
N ILE A 198 -4.15 -6.28 -11.44
CA ILE A 198 -4.34 -6.73 -12.83
C ILE A 198 -4.82 -8.19 -12.95
N ASN A 199 -4.55 -9.03 -11.96
CA ASN A 199 -5.06 -10.40 -11.88
C ASN A 199 -6.42 -10.50 -11.16
N GLY A 200 -7.06 -9.38 -10.84
CA GLY A 200 -8.41 -9.34 -10.27
C GLY A 200 -8.48 -9.56 -8.76
N ILE A 201 -7.34 -9.72 -8.09
CA ILE A 201 -7.27 -9.82 -6.64
C ILE A 201 -7.47 -8.43 -6.03
N SER A 202 -8.23 -8.37 -4.94
CA SER A 202 -8.48 -7.12 -4.22
C SER A 202 -7.18 -6.53 -3.67
N ILE A 203 -6.98 -5.24 -3.86
CA ILE A 203 -5.99 -4.44 -3.12
C ILE A 203 -6.76 -3.79 -1.97
N GLN A 204 -6.33 -4.06 -0.74
CA GLN A 204 -6.90 -3.50 0.48
C GLN A 204 -5.93 -2.48 1.08
N GLY A 205 -6.44 -1.66 2.00
CA GLY A 205 -5.64 -0.64 2.69
C GLY A 205 -4.62 -1.25 3.65
N PRO A 206 -3.88 -0.44 4.43
CA PRO A 206 -2.84 -0.94 5.33
C PRO A 206 -3.38 -1.66 6.58
N ASN A 207 -4.69 -1.62 6.82
CA ASN A 207 -5.33 -2.27 7.96
C ASN A 207 -6.00 -3.57 7.54
N ASP A 208 -5.89 -4.58 8.40
CA ASP A 208 -6.75 -5.76 8.35
C ASP A 208 -7.93 -5.59 9.33
N ALA A 209 -8.74 -6.63 9.48
CA ALA A 209 -9.84 -6.68 10.43
C ALA A 209 -9.40 -6.22 11.83
N GLY A 210 -10.20 -5.34 12.44
CA GLY A 210 -9.87 -4.71 13.73
C GLY A 210 -9.18 -3.36 13.62
N ASP A 211 -8.98 -2.81 12.41
CA ASP A 211 -8.33 -1.50 12.17
C ASP A 211 -6.85 -1.47 12.60
N LEU A 212 -6.26 -2.64 12.81
CA LEU A 212 -4.84 -2.80 13.12
C LEU A 212 -4.02 -2.83 11.82
N SER A 213 -2.96 -2.03 11.78
CA SER A 213 -2.00 -2.10 10.67
C SER A 213 -1.41 -3.51 10.57
N ILE A 214 -1.38 -4.04 9.35
CA ILE A 214 -0.80 -5.36 9.07
C ILE A 214 0.67 -5.51 9.51
N ASP A 215 1.43 -4.41 9.57
CA ASP A 215 2.78 -4.42 10.14
C ASP A 215 2.77 -4.62 11.66
N ALA A 216 1.85 -3.94 12.36
CA ALA A 216 1.70 -4.07 13.81
C ALA A 216 1.16 -5.44 14.20
N ALA A 217 0.28 -6.01 13.38
CA ALA A 217 -0.23 -7.37 13.55
C ALA A 217 0.85 -8.44 13.34
N GLY A 218 1.95 -8.11 12.65
CA GLY A 218 3.04 -9.05 12.37
C GLY A 218 2.65 -10.18 11.41
N PHE A 219 1.63 -9.96 10.58
CA PHE A 219 1.15 -10.98 9.65
C PHE A 219 2.21 -11.35 8.62
N GLN A 220 2.37 -12.65 8.38
CA GLN A 220 3.13 -13.10 7.23
C GLN A 220 2.31 -12.83 5.96
N LEU A 221 2.91 -12.14 4.99
CA LEU A 221 2.23 -11.72 3.77
C LEU A 221 2.87 -12.38 2.56
N THR A 222 2.37 -13.55 2.18
CA THR A 222 2.85 -14.25 0.99
C THR A 222 2.47 -13.42 -0.22
N CYS A 223 3.46 -12.92 -0.96
CA CYS A 223 3.24 -11.97 -2.07
C CYS A 223 2.49 -10.69 -1.62
N GLY A 224 2.80 -10.15 -0.43
CA GLY A 224 2.20 -8.90 0.03
C GLY A 224 0.72 -9.01 0.45
N GLY A 225 0.16 -10.21 0.44
CA GLY A 225 -1.22 -10.48 0.82
C GLY A 225 -1.38 -11.70 1.71
N HIS A 226 -2.62 -11.92 2.16
CA HIS A 226 -3.01 -13.10 2.92
C HIS A 226 -4.48 -13.46 2.65
N VAL A 227 -4.92 -14.57 3.24
CA VAL A 227 -6.32 -14.99 3.27
C VAL A 227 -6.96 -14.43 4.53
N THR A 228 -8.10 -13.73 4.40
CA THR A 228 -8.93 -13.40 5.57
C THR A 228 -9.48 -14.71 6.15
N PRO A 229 -9.49 -14.92 7.48
CA PRO A 229 -10.14 -16.08 8.06
C PRO A 229 -11.61 -16.23 7.63
N PRO A 230 -12.17 -17.45 7.65
CA PRO A 230 -13.58 -17.67 7.36
C PRO A 230 -14.43 -16.89 8.37
N LEU A 231 -15.14 -15.86 7.92
CA LEU A 231 -16.10 -15.17 8.77
C LEU A 231 -17.49 -15.82 8.71
N GLY A 232 -17.60 -16.99 8.07
CA GLY A 232 -18.83 -17.74 7.90
C GLY A 232 -18.94 -18.96 8.80
N ASN A 233 -19.53 -18.76 9.99
CA ASN A 233 -20.29 -19.73 10.80
C ASN A 233 -19.53 -20.65 11.80
N THR A 234 -19.50 -20.24 13.08
CA THR A 234 -19.29 -21.16 14.22
C THR A 234 -20.59 -21.77 14.80
N ASN A 235 -21.79 -21.23 14.52
CA ASN A 235 -23.10 -21.93 14.73
C ASN A 235 -24.36 -21.11 14.33
N THR A 236 -24.25 -19.99 13.62
CA THR A 236 -25.39 -19.12 13.29
C THR A 236 -25.79 -19.29 11.83
N SER A 237 -27.09 -19.47 11.57
CA SER A 237 -27.69 -19.58 10.24
C SER A 237 -27.64 -18.27 9.41
N LYS A 238 -26.70 -17.37 9.73
CA LYS A 238 -26.45 -16.12 9.02
C LYS A 238 -24.95 -16.05 8.69
N PRO A 239 -24.57 -15.80 7.43
CA PRO A 239 -23.17 -15.56 7.08
C PRO A 239 -22.65 -14.36 7.89
N GLY A 240 -21.50 -14.51 8.53
CA GLY A 240 -20.83 -13.39 9.18
C GLY A 240 -20.25 -12.43 8.13
N PRO A 241 -19.85 -11.23 8.57
CA PRO A 241 -19.88 -10.07 7.70
C PRO A 241 -18.73 -9.95 6.69
N ALA A 242 -17.66 -10.76 6.75
CA ALA A 242 -16.64 -10.79 5.69
C ALA A 242 -16.67 -12.03 4.78
N GLY A 243 -17.69 -12.89 4.91
CA GLY A 243 -17.88 -13.99 3.96
C GLY A 243 -16.84 -15.11 4.06
N PRO A 244 -16.67 -15.92 3.00
CA PRO A 244 -15.71 -17.03 2.98
C PRO A 244 -14.26 -16.52 2.94
N PRO A 245 -13.27 -17.37 3.25
CA PRO A 245 -11.86 -17.00 3.18
C PRO A 245 -11.46 -16.46 1.81
N MET A 246 -10.94 -15.24 1.75
CA MET A 246 -10.57 -14.56 0.51
C MET A 246 -9.12 -14.12 0.56
N TYR A 247 -8.34 -14.45 -0.48
CA TYR A 247 -7.01 -13.89 -0.63
C TYR A 247 -7.08 -12.45 -1.17
N HIS A 248 -6.29 -11.56 -0.60
CA HIS A 248 -6.20 -10.16 -0.99
C HIS A 248 -4.82 -9.59 -0.62
N PHE A 249 -4.45 -8.49 -1.29
CA PHE A 249 -3.19 -7.78 -1.03
C PHE A 249 -3.41 -6.64 -0.03
N HIS A 250 -2.43 -6.43 0.86
CA HIS A 250 -2.29 -5.20 1.64
C HIS A 250 -1.03 -4.44 1.21
N LYS A 251 0.06 -5.17 1.01
CA LYS A 251 1.34 -4.66 0.49
C LYS A 251 1.44 -4.88 -1.01
N ALA A 252 2.48 -4.27 -1.58
CA ALA A 252 2.94 -4.51 -2.94
C ALA A 252 2.94 -6.02 -3.29
N PRO A 253 2.23 -6.42 -4.35
CA PRO A 253 2.13 -7.81 -4.76
C PRO A 253 3.38 -8.26 -5.53
N ASP A 254 4.50 -8.38 -4.82
CA ASP A 254 5.85 -8.54 -5.38
C ASP A 254 6.06 -9.81 -6.23
N CYS A 255 5.16 -10.78 -6.14
CA CYS A 255 5.18 -11.98 -6.97
C CYS A 255 4.58 -11.77 -8.36
N LEU A 256 3.80 -10.70 -8.58
CA LEU A 256 3.23 -10.42 -9.90
C LEU A 256 4.33 -9.97 -10.86
N GLU A 257 4.13 -10.27 -12.14
CA GLU A 257 5.06 -9.90 -13.20
C GLU A 257 5.48 -8.41 -13.17
N PRO A 258 4.58 -7.44 -12.93
CA PRO A 258 4.95 -6.02 -12.80
C PRO A 258 6.07 -5.73 -11.79
N PHE A 259 6.13 -6.50 -10.70
CA PHE A 259 7.16 -6.36 -9.67
C PHE A 259 8.37 -7.22 -9.95
N ARG A 260 8.16 -8.47 -10.39
CA ARG A 260 9.27 -9.37 -10.72
C ARG A 260 10.22 -8.75 -11.74
N ASN A 261 9.67 -8.05 -12.72
CA ASN A 261 10.45 -7.34 -13.75
C ASN A 261 11.09 -6.04 -13.22
N ALA A 262 10.41 -5.32 -12.33
CA ALA A 262 10.92 -4.08 -11.72
C ALA A 262 12.01 -4.33 -10.66
N SER A 263 12.03 -5.53 -10.07
CA SER A 263 12.98 -5.96 -9.03
C SER A 263 14.18 -6.74 -9.58
N ILE A 264 14.31 -6.86 -10.91
CA ILE A 264 15.49 -7.50 -11.52
C ILE A 264 16.71 -6.58 -11.31
N GLU A 265 17.78 -7.13 -10.75
CA GLU A 265 19.05 -6.43 -10.60
C GLU A 265 19.64 -6.04 -11.98
N VAL A 266 20.27 -4.87 -12.07
CA VAL A 266 20.93 -4.39 -13.31
C VAL A 266 21.93 -5.41 -13.89
N SER A 267 22.61 -6.14 -13.02
CA SER A 267 23.57 -7.20 -13.37
C SER A 267 22.94 -8.43 -14.04
N LYS A 268 21.60 -8.54 -14.02
CA LYS A 268 20.81 -9.63 -14.61
C LYS A 268 19.77 -9.09 -15.58
N ASP A 269 20.16 -8.10 -16.39
CA ASP A 269 19.31 -7.42 -17.37
C ASP A 269 18.15 -6.60 -16.78
N GLY A 270 18.25 -6.27 -15.50
CA GLY A 270 17.34 -5.33 -14.85
C GLY A 270 17.32 -3.99 -15.55
N ARG A 271 16.14 -3.38 -15.64
CA ARG A 271 15.92 -2.09 -16.30
C ARG A 271 15.56 -1.03 -15.27
N PRO A 272 16.51 -0.58 -14.43
CA PRO A 272 16.30 0.43 -13.39
C PRO A 272 16.07 1.83 -13.99
N PHE A 273 15.75 1.92 -15.27
CA PHE A 273 15.51 3.16 -16.01
C PHE A 273 14.14 3.15 -16.69
N GLU A 274 13.28 2.18 -16.38
CA GLU A 274 11.90 2.16 -16.84
C GLU A 274 10.97 2.64 -15.73
N HIS A 275 9.87 3.29 -16.13
CA HIS A 275 8.74 3.51 -15.23
C HIS A 275 8.16 2.15 -14.80
N GLY A 276 7.68 2.10 -13.57
CA GLY A 276 7.03 0.92 -12.99
C GLY A 276 5.94 0.38 -13.91
N LYS A 277 5.71 -0.94 -13.88
CA LYS A 277 4.63 -1.54 -14.67
C LYS A 277 3.30 -1.40 -13.94
N LEU A 278 2.21 -1.39 -14.69
CA LEU A 278 0.86 -1.32 -14.15
C LEU A 278 0.58 -2.54 -13.26
N VAL A 279 0.20 -2.30 -12.02
CA VAL A 279 -0.12 -3.30 -10.99
C VAL A 279 -1.63 -3.47 -10.84
N GLY A 280 -2.39 -2.38 -11.02
CA GLY A 280 -3.82 -2.40 -10.83
C GLY A 280 -4.44 -1.01 -10.96
N TRP A 281 -5.65 -0.87 -10.43
CA TRP A 281 -6.40 0.38 -10.45
C TRP A 281 -7.05 0.64 -9.10
N ALA A 282 -6.90 1.87 -8.62
CA ALA A 282 -7.62 2.36 -7.45
C ALA A 282 -9.10 2.56 -7.79
N VAL A 283 -9.97 2.55 -6.77
CA VAL A 283 -11.42 2.69 -6.96
C VAL A 283 -11.84 4.06 -7.50
N ASP A 284 -10.99 5.08 -7.38
CA ASP A 284 -11.17 6.40 -8.00
C ASP A 284 -10.80 6.47 -9.50
N GLY A 285 -10.29 5.37 -10.06
CA GLY A 285 -9.96 5.27 -11.48
C GLY A 285 -8.51 5.58 -11.83
N PHE A 286 -7.67 5.97 -10.86
CA PHE A 286 -6.24 6.12 -11.13
C PHE A 286 -5.53 4.77 -11.17
N SER A 287 -4.49 4.71 -12.00
CA SER A 287 -3.66 3.52 -12.13
C SER A 287 -2.70 3.40 -10.95
N ILE A 288 -2.42 2.17 -10.53
CA ILE A 288 -1.42 1.84 -9.50
C ILE A 288 -0.26 1.16 -10.22
N TYR A 289 0.93 1.71 -10.12
CA TYR A 289 2.15 1.17 -10.72
C TYR A 289 3.05 0.50 -9.66
N SER A 290 4.08 -0.21 -10.11
CA SER A 290 5.12 -0.74 -9.21
C SER A 290 6.02 0.39 -8.68
N TYR A 291 7.12 0.07 -7.98
CA TYR A 291 7.86 1.00 -7.13
C TYR A 291 8.41 2.26 -7.79
N GLN A 292 8.75 2.19 -9.07
CA GLN A 292 9.62 3.15 -9.73
C GLN A 292 8.82 4.09 -10.63
N ASP A 293 9.30 5.32 -10.73
CA ASP A 293 8.85 6.33 -11.68
C ASP A 293 9.73 6.33 -12.94
N ILE A 294 9.55 7.30 -13.84
CA ILE A 294 10.29 7.44 -15.08
C ILE A 294 11.81 7.43 -14.81
N ASN A 295 12.56 6.76 -15.66
CA ASN A 295 14.00 6.54 -15.49
C ASN A 295 14.36 5.81 -14.18
N GLY A 296 13.44 5.01 -13.64
CA GLY A 296 13.60 4.26 -12.40
C GLY A 296 13.75 5.12 -11.15
N SER A 297 13.37 6.40 -11.25
CA SER A 297 13.48 7.34 -10.14
C SER A 297 12.49 7.00 -9.03
N VAL A 298 12.79 7.45 -7.81
CA VAL A 298 11.85 7.34 -6.69
C VAL A 298 10.70 8.34 -6.92
N PRO A 299 9.43 7.91 -6.89
CA PRO A 299 8.29 8.80 -7.07
C PRO A 299 8.20 9.86 -5.96
N ILE A 300 8.04 11.12 -6.34
CA ILE A 300 7.72 12.22 -5.43
C ILE A 300 6.21 12.32 -5.30
N VAL A 301 5.67 11.89 -4.17
CA VAL A 301 4.21 11.76 -3.97
C VAL A 301 3.62 12.79 -3.04
N ASP A 302 2.31 12.95 -3.17
CA ASP A 302 1.47 13.62 -2.20
C ASP A 302 1.19 12.75 -0.96
N GLU A 303 0.44 13.31 -0.01
CA GLU A 303 0.11 12.61 1.22
C GLU A 303 -0.77 11.36 1.00
N CYS A 304 -1.49 11.27 -0.13
CA CYS A 304 -2.26 10.08 -0.51
C CYS A 304 -1.38 8.98 -1.12
N GLY A 305 -0.13 9.26 -1.50
CA GLY A 305 0.77 8.30 -2.15
C GLY A 305 0.73 8.31 -3.68
N GLY A 306 0.03 9.27 -4.27
CA GLY A 306 0.01 9.47 -5.71
C GLY A 306 0.75 10.74 -6.13
N HIS A 307 0.89 10.92 -7.43
CA HIS A 307 1.51 12.11 -8.02
C HIS A 307 1.12 12.24 -9.49
N PHE A 308 1.38 13.40 -10.06
CA PHE A 308 1.28 13.64 -11.48
C PHE A 308 2.63 13.37 -12.15
N GLY A 309 2.65 12.65 -13.25
CA GLY A 309 3.89 12.46 -13.99
C GLY A 309 3.71 11.57 -15.21
N PRO A 310 4.78 11.36 -15.98
CA PRO A 310 4.79 10.40 -17.08
C PRO A 310 4.44 8.99 -16.60
N ILE A 311 3.49 8.33 -17.26
CA ILE A 311 3.14 6.91 -16.98
C ILE A 311 3.84 5.91 -17.91
N ASP A 312 4.56 6.41 -18.91
CA ASP A 312 5.26 5.60 -19.90
C ASP A 312 6.39 6.40 -20.58
N SER A 313 7.12 5.73 -21.47
CA SER A 313 8.21 6.34 -22.26
C SER A 313 7.73 7.31 -23.35
N THR A 314 6.42 7.37 -23.65
CA THR A 314 5.86 8.35 -24.59
C THR A 314 5.68 9.72 -23.93
N GLY A 315 5.80 9.76 -22.61
CA GLY A 315 5.63 10.96 -21.80
C GLY A 315 4.17 11.32 -21.59
N THR A 316 3.24 10.36 -21.67
CA THR A 316 1.84 10.58 -21.33
C THR A 316 1.75 10.95 -19.85
N VAL A 317 1.20 12.12 -19.52
CA VAL A 317 1.09 12.60 -18.13
C VAL A 317 -0.27 12.22 -17.56
N ALA A 318 -0.28 11.68 -16.35
CA ALA A 318 -1.49 11.44 -15.58
C ALA A 318 -1.19 11.49 -14.07
N TYR A 319 -2.24 11.70 -13.28
CA TYR A 319 -2.16 11.39 -11.85
C TYR A 319 -2.24 9.87 -11.66
N HIS A 320 -1.33 9.31 -10.88
CA HIS A 320 -1.25 7.88 -10.62
C HIS A 320 -0.58 7.57 -9.28
N TYR A 321 -0.81 6.35 -8.80
CA TYR A 321 -0.22 5.82 -7.58
C TYR A 321 0.98 4.94 -7.89
N HIS A 322 1.89 4.83 -6.93
CA HIS A 322 2.94 3.82 -6.93
C HIS A 322 2.80 2.94 -5.70
N SER A 323 3.00 1.64 -5.89
CA SER A 323 3.18 0.72 -4.78
C SER A 323 4.49 1.01 -4.06
N ARG A 324 4.56 0.67 -2.78
CA ARG A 324 5.64 1.03 -1.85
C ARG A 324 5.89 -0.06 -0.84
N ALA A 325 7.13 -0.11 -0.35
CA ALA A 325 7.52 -1.05 0.70
C ALA A 325 7.05 -0.62 2.10
N ASN A 326 6.64 0.63 2.25
CA ASN A 326 6.18 1.24 3.50
C ASN A 326 4.71 1.64 3.43
N VAL A 327 4.05 1.64 4.60
CA VAL A 327 2.67 2.09 4.81
C VAL A 327 2.45 3.47 4.17
N PRO A 328 1.33 3.68 3.43
CA PRO A 328 0.14 2.84 3.24
C PRO A 328 0.27 1.80 2.10
N TYR A 329 1.49 1.53 1.62
CA TYR A 329 1.85 0.61 0.52
C TYR A 329 1.30 0.93 -0.86
N HIS A 330 0.09 1.45 -0.99
CA HIS A 330 -0.51 1.79 -2.27
C HIS A 330 -1.08 3.21 -2.26
N LEU A 331 -2.00 3.50 -1.33
CA LEU A 331 -2.60 4.81 -1.17
C LEU A 331 -3.18 5.00 0.23
N ALA A 332 -3.05 6.21 0.76
CA ALA A 332 -3.69 6.63 2.01
C ALA A 332 -5.08 7.23 1.76
N CYS A 333 -5.31 7.84 0.61
CA CYS A 333 -6.61 8.42 0.26
C CYS A 333 -6.85 8.37 -1.24
N GLN A 334 -8.11 8.50 -1.62
CA GLN A 334 -8.48 8.70 -3.02
C GLN A 334 -8.17 10.15 -3.39
N GLY A 335 -7.26 10.35 -4.33
CA GLY A 335 -6.49 11.58 -4.50
C GLY A 335 -6.99 12.50 -5.61
N PRO A 336 -6.23 13.57 -5.91
CA PRO A 336 -5.01 14.03 -5.23
C PRO A 336 -5.24 14.53 -3.80
N SER A 337 -4.20 14.51 -2.95
CA SER A 337 -4.30 14.90 -1.53
C SER A 337 -4.61 16.38 -1.30
N LEU A 338 -3.98 17.28 -2.07
CA LEU A 338 -4.14 18.73 -1.86
C LEU A 338 -3.83 19.17 -0.41
N SER A 339 -2.84 18.53 0.21
CA SER A 339 -2.45 18.73 1.62
C SER A 339 -3.60 18.49 2.62
N LYS A 340 -4.53 17.58 2.30
CA LYS A 340 -5.76 17.34 3.08
C LYS A 340 -5.97 15.88 3.45
N CYS A 341 -4.97 15.01 3.28
CA CYS A 341 -5.13 13.59 3.56
C CYS A 341 -5.63 13.34 5.00
N ALA A 342 -5.08 14.05 5.99
CA ALA A 342 -5.44 13.88 7.40
C ALA A 342 -6.95 14.10 7.68
N LYS A 343 -7.66 14.86 6.83
CA LYS A 343 -9.11 15.08 6.98
C LYS A 343 -9.94 13.87 6.56
N THR A 344 -9.33 12.89 5.91
CA THR A 344 -10.01 11.70 5.36
C THR A 344 -9.84 10.46 6.23
N GLN A 345 -8.76 10.37 7.02
CA GLN A 345 -8.35 9.12 7.68
C GLN A 345 -9.04 8.82 9.02
N GLY A 346 -9.93 9.70 9.49
CA GLY A 346 -10.61 9.50 10.78
C GLY A 346 -9.62 9.41 11.94
N SER A 347 -9.61 8.28 12.66
CA SER A 347 -8.75 8.03 13.83
C SER A 347 -7.40 7.39 13.50
N THR A 348 -7.25 6.78 12.32
CA THR A 348 -5.96 6.31 11.83
C THR A 348 -5.31 7.41 11.01
N ASN A 349 -3.99 7.40 10.85
CA ASN A 349 -3.31 8.37 10.00
C ASN A 349 -2.21 7.69 9.21
N TYR A 350 -2.55 7.30 7.98
CA TYR A 350 -1.63 6.69 7.04
C TYR A 350 -1.06 7.67 6.01
N CYS A 351 -1.29 8.96 6.22
CA CYS A 351 -0.85 10.00 5.30
C CYS A 351 0.67 10.02 5.19
N HIS A 352 1.16 10.11 3.95
CA HIS A 352 2.56 10.40 3.71
C HIS A 352 2.90 11.85 4.08
N PRO A 353 4.20 12.16 4.29
CA PRO A 353 4.65 13.54 4.47
C PRO A 353 4.33 14.47 3.29
N GLY A 354 4.03 13.91 2.11
CA GLY A 354 3.83 14.65 0.87
C GLY A 354 5.11 15.26 0.30
N CYS A 355 4.98 16.00 -0.79
CA CYS A 355 6.09 16.68 -1.47
C CYS A 355 6.31 18.13 -0.98
N GLY A 356 5.58 18.57 0.04
CA GLY A 356 5.62 19.94 0.55
C GLY A 356 4.87 20.97 -0.30
N ALA A 357 3.98 20.52 -1.19
CA ALA A 357 3.09 21.35 -2.00
C ALA A 357 1.71 20.67 -2.10
N ASP A 358 0.68 21.42 -2.51
CA ASP A 358 -0.67 20.88 -2.69
C ASP A 358 -0.73 19.85 -3.83
N VAL A 359 -0.02 20.12 -4.92
CA VAL A 359 0.03 19.28 -6.11
C VAL A 359 1.44 18.76 -6.32
N CYS A 360 1.61 17.45 -6.17
CA CYS A 360 2.88 16.78 -6.39
C CYS A 360 3.00 16.31 -7.84
N VAL A 361 3.96 16.84 -8.58
CA VAL A 361 4.31 16.36 -9.93
C VAL A 361 5.78 15.95 -9.93
N GLN A 362 6.06 14.85 -10.61
CA GLN A 362 7.40 14.31 -10.75
C GLN A 362 8.33 15.30 -11.46
N PRO A 363 9.55 15.52 -10.97
CA PRO A 363 10.55 16.34 -11.66
C PRO A 363 10.82 15.87 -13.09
N GLY A 364 10.84 16.81 -14.03
CA GLY A 364 11.03 16.52 -15.45
C GLY A 364 9.74 16.19 -16.22
N THR A 365 8.58 16.30 -15.56
CA THR A 365 7.28 16.26 -16.24
C THR A 365 7.14 17.47 -17.17
N ASP A 366 6.69 17.22 -18.41
CA ASP A 366 6.41 18.27 -19.38
C ASP A 366 5.21 19.12 -18.93
N PRO A 367 5.39 20.43 -18.64
CA PRO A 367 4.30 21.29 -18.19
C PRO A 367 3.15 21.38 -19.19
N VAL A 368 3.44 21.36 -20.49
CA VAL A 368 2.41 21.44 -21.53
C VAL A 368 1.50 20.21 -21.45
N LYS A 369 2.09 19.01 -21.33
CA LYS A 369 1.32 17.76 -21.21
C LYS A 369 0.55 17.66 -19.90
N LEU A 370 1.08 18.22 -18.81
CA LEU A 370 0.34 18.32 -17.55
C LEU A 370 -0.92 19.19 -17.70
N HIS A 371 -0.77 20.35 -18.34
CA HIS A 371 -1.91 21.21 -18.67
C HIS A 371 -2.90 20.50 -19.60
N GLU A 372 -2.44 19.88 -20.68
CA GLU A 372 -3.29 19.10 -21.59
C GLU A 372 -4.11 18.03 -20.85
N TYR A 373 -3.51 17.35 -19.86
CA TYR A 373 -4.20 16.36 -19.04
C TYR A 373 -5.27 17.00 -18.12
N LEU A 374 -4.93 18.09 -17.42
CA LEU A 374 -5.82 18.74 -16.44
C LEU A 374 -6.95 19.54 -17.12
N ASP A 375 -6.67 20.17 -18.26
CA ASP A 375 -7.59 21.02 -19.00
C ASP A 375 -8.80 20.24 -19.54
N VAL A 376 -8.68 18.92 -19.68
CA VAL A 376 -9.81 18.02 -20.00
C VAL A 376 -10.90 18.08 -18.91
N PHE A 377 -10.53 18.38 -17.66
CA PHE A 377 -11.46 18.40 -16.53
C PHE A 377 -11.75 19.82 -16.02
N ASP A 378 -10.72 20.61 -15.73
CA ASP A 378 -10.84 22.01 -15.32
C ASP A 378 -9.54 22.78 -15.66
N PRO A 379 -9.54 23.64 -16.69
CA PRO A 379 -8.34 24.36 -17.14
C PRO A 379 -7.83 25.42 -16.18
N HIS A 380 -8.57 25.73 -15.12
CA HIS A 380 -8.16 26.66 -14.08
C HIS A 380 -7.80 25.97 -12.77
N TRP A 381 -7.83 24.64 -12.73
CA TRP A 381 -7.61 23.90 -11.49
C TRP A 381 -6.20 24.09 -10.95
N LEU A 382 -5.17 23.89 -11.78
CA LEU A 382 -3.78 23.96 -11.33
C LEU A 382 -3.41 25.33 -10.75
N ALA A 383 -3.99 26.41 -11.29
CA ALA A 383 -3.76 27.78 -10.84
C ALA A 383 -4.28 28.06 -9.41
N LYS A 384 -5.10 27.18 -8.83
CA LYS A 384 -5.64 27.31 -7.48
C LYS A 384 -4.70 26.76 -6.40
N TYR A 385 -3.64 26.05 -6.79
CA TYR A 385 -2.85 25.24 -5.88
C TYR A 385 -1.35 25.51 -6.03
N THR A 386 -0.62 25.25 -4.94
CA THR A 386 0.83 25.23 -4.99
C THR A 386 1.33 23.95 -5.63
N THR A 387 2.44 24.07 -6.35
CA THR A 387 3.09 23.01 -7.09
C THR A 387 4.50 22.83 -6.56
N ASN A 388 5.00 21.62 -6.32
CA ASN A 388 6.47 21.50 -6.13
C ASN A 388 7.14 22.01 -7.41
N ASP A 389 8.27 22.70 -7.34
CA ASP A 389 8.86 23.30 -8.56
C ASP A 389 9.25 22.18 -9.55
N TYR A 390 8.37 21.73 -10.46
CA TYR A 390 8.50 20.48 -11.23
C TYR A 390 9.72 20.42 -12.17
N GLU A 391 10.52 21.49 -12.19
CA GLU A 391 11.87 21.49 -12.73
C GLU A 391 12.84 20.83 -11.75
N PRO A 392 13.77 19.98 -12.22
CA PRO A 392 14.83 19.49 -11.36
C PRO A 392 15.58 20.70 -10.79
N LYS A 393 15.49 20.93 -9.46
CA LYS A 393 16.29 21.96 -8.77
C LYS A 393 17.73 21.78 -9.22
N THR A 394 18.20 22.64 -10.11
CA THR A 394 19.48 22.45 -10.79
C THR A 394 20.58 22.37 -9.74
N LYS A 395 21.08 21.17 -9.45
CA LYS A 395 22.28 20.85 -8.63
C LYS A 395 22.48 21.60 -7.30
N LYS A 396 21.48 22.33 -6.76
CA LYS A 396 21.51 22.85 -5.40
C LYS A 396 20.85 21.80 -4.50
N GLY A 397 21.66 20.85 -4.01
CA GLY A 397 21.28 20.06 -2.85
C GLY A 397 20.88 18.61 -3.09
N PHE A 398 21.57 17.86 -3.96
CA PHE A 398 21.47 16.38 -3.95
C PHE A 398 21.78 15.78 -2.55
N VAL A 399 22.44 16.56 -1.68
CA VAL A 399 22.74 16.22 -0.28
C VAL A 399 21.50 16.32 0.63
N GLU A 400 20.49 17.14 0.31
CA GLU A 400 19.38 17.46 1.24
C GLU A 400 18.20 16.47 1.12
N VAL A 401 17.92 15.96 -0.08
CA VAL A 401 16.85 14.96 -0.32
C VAL A 401 17.22 13.60 0.24
N VAL A 402 18.48 13.18 0.10
CA VAL A 402 18.99 11.94 0.69
C VAL A 402 18.92 12.01 2.22
N TYR A 403 19.21 13.18 2.80
CA TYR A 403 19.14 13.38 4.25
C TYR A 403 17.72 13.21 4.81
N ASN A 404 16.70 13.74 4.12
CA ASN A 404 15.30 13.65 4.59
C ASN A 404 14.69 12.24 4.47
N TYR A 405 15.13 11.42 3.51
CA TYR A 405 14.69 10.03 3.40
C TYR A 405 15.28 9.14 4.50
N PHE A 406 16.51 9.40 4.93
CA PHE A 406 17.15 8.66 6.03
C PHE A 406 16.74 9.17 7.43
N THR A 407 16.21 10.40 7.55
CA THR A 407 15.72 10.92 8.84
C THR A 407 14.24 10.63 9.09
N SER A 408 13.43 10.35 8.07
CA SER A 408 12.05 9.88 8.27
C SER A 408 11.95 8.41 8.69
N SER A 409 13.02 7.63 8.49
CA SER A 409 13.11 6.24 8.98
C SER A 409 13.54 6.14 10.46
N ARG A 410 13.57 7.24 11.21
CA ARG A 410 14.00 7.25 12.62
C ARG A 410 13.01 6.60 13.58
N ASP A 411 11.75 6.45 13.16
CA ASP A 411 10.66 6.04 14.05
C ASP A 411 10.32 4.53 13.97
N GLN A 412 11.16 3.70 13.34
CA GLN A 412 11.01 2.24 13.38
C GLN A 412 12.32 1.53 13.77
N GLU A 413 12.19 0.58 14.70
CA GLU A 413 13.21 -0.10 15.51
C GLU A 413 14.37 -0.80 14.75
N SER A 414 15.23 -0.05 14.07
CA SER A 414 16.42 -0.61 13.41
C SER A 414 17.67 0.26 13.55
N GLY A 415 17.94 0.74 14.78
CA GLY A 415 19.11 1.56 15.09
C GLY A 415 20.48 0.95 14.74
N ALA A 416 20.58 -0.38 14.57
CA ALA A 416 21.83 -1.05 14.22
C ALA A 416 22.27 -0.81 12.77
N TYR A 417 21.34 -0.81 11.80
CA TYR A 417 21.67 -0.63 10.38
C TYR A 417 22.04 0.81 10.03
N PHE A 418 21.47 1.77 10.76
CA PHE A 418 21.74 3.20 10.59
C PHE A 418 23.20 3.57 10.93
N HIS A 419 23.78 2.94 11.96
CA HIS A 419 25.19 3.17 12.30
C HIS A 419 26.13 2.65 11.22
N TYR A 420 25.89 1.46 10.65
CA TYR A 420 26.74 0.93 9.58
C TYR A 420 26.66 1.77 8.29
N ALA A 421 25.48 2.32 7.96
CA ALA A 421 25.32 3.19 6.79
C ALA A 421 26.09 4.52 6.95
N ILE A 422 26.03 5.15 8.14
CA ILE A 422 26.80 6.37 8.43
C ILE A 422 28.29 6.09 8.42
N TYR A 423 28.75 4.99 9.02
CA TYR A 423 30.15 4.59 8.97
C TYR A 423 30.62 4.33 7.54
N GLY A 424 29.82 3.64 6.72
CA GLY A 424 30.12 3.42 5.30
C GLY A 424 30.25 4.73 4.51
N LEU A 425 29.35 5.68 4.74
CA LEU A 425 29.39 7.00 4.09
C LEU A 425 30.62 7.82 4.53
N LEU A 426 30.96 7.80 5.82
CA LEU A 426 32.15 8.49 6.35
C LEU A 426 33.44 7.88 5.78
N VAL A 427 33.52 6.56 5.66
CA VAL A 427 34.68 5.88 5.05
C VAL A 427 34.79 6.25 3.56
N LEU A 428 33.68 6.28 2.82
CA LEU A 428 33.68 6.68 1.41
C LEU A 428 34.12 8.13 1.24
N LEU A 429 33.63 9.04 2.08
CA LEU A 429 34.04 10.46 2.07
C LEU A 429 35.54 10.60 2.40
N MET A 430 36.06 9.83 3.36
CA MET A 430 37.50 9.80 3.64
C MET A 430 38.29 9.31 2.43
N VAL A 431 37.88 8.22 1.77
CA VAL A 431 38.55 7.69 0.57
C VAL A 431 38.58 8.71 -0.56
N ILE A 432 37.46 9.41 -0.81
CA ILE A 432 37.40 10.48 -1.81
C ILE A 432 38.34 11.64 -1.44
N CYS A 433 38.37 12.04 -0.16
CA CYS A 433 39.29 13.06 0.33
C CYS A 433 40.76 12.67 0.09
N PHE A 434 41.15 11.44 0.45
CA PHE A 434 42.50 10.94 0.25
C PHE A 434 42.87 10.82 -1.24
N ALA A 435 41.95 10.37 -2.09
CA ALA A 435 42.17 10.33 -3.54
C ALA A 435 42.36 11.75 -4.12
N THR A 436 41.60 12.73 -3.63
CA THR A 436 41.71 14.13 -4.07
C THR A 436 43.02 14.78 -3.61
N ILE A 437 43.48 14.46 -2.39
CA ILE A 437 44.78 14.90 -1.86
C ILE A 437 45.92 14.26 -2.69
N ALA A 438 45.83 12.96 -2.99
CA ALA A 438 46.82 12.24 -3.78
C ALA A 438 46.92 12.74 -5.24
N LEU A 439 45.81 13.22 -5.81
CA LEU A 439 45.79 13.85 -7.13
C LEU A 439 46.39 15.26 -7.09
N LYS A 440 46.20 16.02 -6.01
CA LYS A 440 46.82 17.35 -5.83
C LYS A 440 48.33 17.29 -5.56
N THR A 441 48.84 16.26 -4.90
CA THR A 441 50.28 16.12 -4.63
C THR A 441 51.11 15.70 -5.84
N LYS A 442 50.49 15.36 -6.97
CA LYS A 442 51.18 15.14 -8.26
C LYS A 442 51.41 16.41 -9.09
N GLN A 443 50.90 17.57 -8.65
CA GLN A 443 51.26 18.84 -9.27
C GLN A 443 52.47 19.46 -8.56
N THR A 444 53.52 19.68 -9.33
CA THR A 444 54.80 20.32 -8.98
C THR A 444 54.65 21.59 -8.11
N PRO A 445 55.57 21.86 -7.18
CA PRO A 445 55.44 22.98 -6.25
C PRO A 445 55.75 24.30 -6.95
N SER A 446 54.72 25.10 -7.23
CA SER A 446 54.87 26.55 -7.36
C SER A 446 54.42 27.21 -6.06
N SER A 447 55.36 27.89 -5.41
CA SER A 447 55.21 28.63 -4.16
C SER A 447 53.95 29.50 -4.10
N GLY A 448 53.06 29.22 -3.15
CA GLY A 448 51.96 30.09 -2.79
C GLY A 448 51.15 29.51 -1.63
N LYS A 449 51.41 30.00 -0.41
CA LYS A 449 50.61 29.67 0.78
C LYS A 449 49.13 29.98 0.52
N ARG A 450 48.25 29.00 0.74
CA ARG A 450 46.85 29.25 1.10
C ARG A 450 46.42 28.24 2.16
N ASP A 451 45.92 28.77 3.26
CA ASP A 451 45.34 28.02 4.37
C ASP A 451 44.04 27.34 3.92
N CYS A 452 43.93 26.03 4.17
CA CYS A 452 42.64 25.36 4.26
C CYS A 452 42.26 25.32 5.75
N LYS A 453 41.21 26.05 6.14
CA LYS A 453 40.56 25.85 7.44
C LYS A 453 39.53 24.72 7.31
N LEU A 454 39.63 23.77 8.24
CA LEU A 454 38.64 22.72 8.52
C LEU A 454 37.32 23.31 9.01
#